data_AF-A0A937LSG5-F1
#
_entry.id   AF-A0A937LSG5-F1
#
_cell.length_a   1.000
_cell.length_b   1.000
_cell.length_c   1.000
_cell.angle_alpha   90.00
_cell.angle_beta   90.00
_cell.angle_gamma   90.00
#
_symmetry.space_group_name_H-M   'P 1'
#
loop_
_entity.id
_entity.type
_entity.pdbx_description
1 polymer ?
#
loop_
_entity_poly.entity_id
_entity_poly.type
_entity_poly.pdbx_seq_one_letter_code
_entity_poly.pdbx_strand_id
1 'polypeptide(L)' 'VAASKFHEFPGYGTYRKGGIALQDHGDNVWYRNLKIKALPVAEAAE' A
#
# COMPACT_ATOMS: atom_id res chain seq x y z
N VAL A 1 13.10 -1.32 7.86
CA VAL A 1 12.13 -1.77 8.89
C VAL A 1 12.72 -1.64 10.29
N ALA A 2 13.89 -2.22 10.58
CA ALA A 2 14.47 -2.19 11.94
C ALA A 2 14.65 -0.80 12.59
N ALA A 3 14.98 0.24 11.80
CA ALA A 3 15.11 1.62 12.29
C ALA A 3 13.94 2.54 11.88
N SER A 4 12.74 2.00 11.67
CA SER A 4 11.54 2.80 11.32
C SER A 4 10.47 2.74 12.39
N LYS A 5 9.46 3.61 12.29
CA LYS A 5 8.22 3.55 13.08
C LYS A 5 7.54 2.17 13.06
N PHE A 6 7.84 1.36 12.04
CA PHE A 6 7.18 0.07 11.80
C PHE A 6 8.01 -1.14 12.24
N HIS A 7 9.11 -0.94 12.98
CA HIS A 7 10.03 -2.01 13.37
C HIS A 7 9.38 -3.13 14.19
N GLU A 8 8.34 -2.81 14.97
CA GLU A 8 7.59 -3.78 15.80
C GLU A 8 6.54 -4.57 15.02
N PHE A 9 6.39 -4.34 13.71
CA PHE A 9 5.36 -4.99 12.88
C PHE A 9 6.03 -5.99 11.91
N PRO A 10 6.12 -7.29 12.27
CA PRO A 10 6.90 -8.26 11.48
C PRO A 10 6.39 -8.46 10.05
N GLY A 11 5.10 -8.19 9.80
CA GLY A 11 4.49 -8.26 8.47
C GLY A 11 4.62 -6.97 7.65
N TYR A 12 5.21 -5.91 8.19
CA TYR A 12 5.29 -4.63 7.49
C TYR A 12 6.22 -4.73 6.29
N GLY A 13 5.68 -4.47 5.09
CA GLY A 13 6.44 -4.49 3.84
C GLY A 13 6.82 -5.89 3.33
N THR A 14 6.27 -6.97 3.89
CA THR A 14 6.60 -8.35 3.47
C THR A 14 5.72 -8.86 2.32
N TYR A 15 4.54 -8.27 2.10
CA TYR A 15 3.58 -8.71 1.09
C TYR A 15 3.76 -7.95 -0.24
N ARG A 16 3.80 -8.69 -1.35
CA ARG A 16 3.88 -8.14 -2.72
C ARG A 16 2.52 -7.76 -3.31
N LYS A 17 1.43 -8.14 -2.65
CA LYS A 17 0.05 -7.84 -3.04
C LYS A 17 -0.71 -7.38 -1.80
N GLY A 18 -1.60 -6.42 -1.97
CA GLY A 18 -2.39 -5.84 -0.89
C GLY A 18 -3.45 -4.88 -1.40
N GLY A 19 -4.19 -4.27 -0.47
CA GLY A 19 -5.15 -3.21 -0.79
C GLY A 19 -4.48 -1.84 -0.91
N ILE A 20 -5.21 -0.89 -1.49
CA ILE A 20 -4.85 0.53 -1.48
C ILE A 20 -5.63 1.18 -0.34
N ALA A 21 -4.91 1.82 0.58
CA ALA A 21 -5.50 2.52 1.70
C ALA A 21 -5.54 4.03 1.43
N LEU A 22 -6.69 4.65 1.69
CA LEU A 22 -6.81 6.10 1.86
C LEU A 22 -6.93 6.33 3.36
N GLN A 23 -6.02 7.12 3.90
CA GLN A 23 -6.00 7.41 5.33
C GLN A 23 -6.25 8.90 5.54
N ASP A 24 -7.08 9.18 6.52
CA ASP A 24 -7.23 10.47 7.17
C ASP A 24 -6.88 10.30 8.66
N HIS A 25 -6.48 11.38 9.33
CA HIS A 25 -6.11 11.40 10.74
C HIS A 25 -6.83 12.50 11.54
N GLY A 26 -8.15 12.59 11.40
CA GLY A 26 -9.00 13.37 12.30
C GLY A 26 -9.81 14.47 11.63
N ASP A 27 -9.86 14.50 10.29
CA ASP A 27 -10.54 15.53 9.52
C ASP A 27 -11.61 14.94 8.60
N ASN A 28 -12.50 15.80 8.11
CA ASN A 28 -13.49 15.38 7.13
C ASN A 28 -12.87 15.38 5.72
N VAL A 29 -12.90 14.23 5.07
CA VAL A 29 -12.35 14.03 3.71
C VAL A 29 -13.40 13.47 2.75
N TRP A 30 -13.36 13.94 1.50
CA TRP A 30 -14.22 13.45 0.43
C TRP A 30 -13.38 13.12 -0.80
N TYR A 31 -13.51 11.87 -1.28
CA TYR A 31 -12.86 11.38 -2.48
C TYR A 31 -13.88 11.14 -3.57
N ARG A 32 -13.51 11.41 -4.82
CA ARG A 32 -14.33 11.05 -5.99
C ARG A 32 -13.43 10.72 -7.17
N ASN A 33 -13.98 9.94 -8.11
CA ASN A 33 -13.29 9.56 -9.35
C ASN A 33 -11.97 8.80 -9.17
N LEU A 34 -11.86 7.96 -8.13
CA LEU A 34 -10.70 7.08 -7.95
C LEU A 34 -10.75 5.94 -8.95
N LYS A 35 -9.76 5.88 -9.84
CA LYS A 35 -9.66 4.86 -10.89
C LYS A 35 -8.29 4.21 -10.81
N ILE A 36 -8.25 2.89 -10.99
CA ILE A 36 -7.02 2.12 -11.03
C ILE A 36 -6.94 1.33 -12.33
N LYS A 37 -5.76 1.33 -12.94
CA LYS A 37 -5.40 0.42 -14.03
C LYS A 37 -4.38 -0.56 -13.49
N ALA A 38 -4.73 -1.84 -13.45
CA ALA A 38 -3.76 -2.88 -13.15
C ALA A 38 -2.67 -2.91 -14.23
N LEU A 39 -1.42 -2.99 -13.80
CA LEU A 39 -0.31 -3.20 -14.71
C LEU A 39 -0.16 -4.70 -14.98
N PRO A 40 0.26 -5.11 -16.19
CA PRO A 40 0.66 -6.48 -16.42
C PRO A 40 1.74 -6.82 -15.39
N VAL A 41 1.62 -8.00 -14.78
CA VAL A 41 2.74 -8.55 -14.02
C VAL A 41 3.85 -8.71 -15.05
N ALA A 42 4.99 -8.06 -14.87
CA ALA A 42 6.17 -8.45 -15.62
C ALA A 42 6.32 -9.95 -15.33
N GLU A 43 6.14 -10.80 -16.35
CA GLU A 43 6.66 -12.16 -16.26
C GLU A 43 8.07 -11.99 -15.70
N ALA A 44 8.29 -12.57 -14.52
CA ALA A 44 9.58 -12.48 -13.87
C ALA A 44 10.58 -12.88 -14.95
N ALA A 45 11.45 -11.95 -15.33
CA ALA A 45 12.51 -12.24 -16.27
C ALA A 45 13.31 -13.40 -15.69
N GLU A 46 13.01 -14.59 -16.20
CA GLU A 46 13.80 -15.81 -16.17
C GLU A 46 13.82 -16.34 -17.59
#